data_AF-B2TSD7-F1
#
_entry.id   AF-B2TSD7-F1
#
_cell.length_a   1.000
_cell.length_b   1.000
_cell.length_c   1.000
_cell.angle_alpha   90.00
_cell.angle_beta   90.00
_cell.angle_gamma   90.00
#
_symmetry.space_group_name_H-M   'P 1'
#
loop_
_entity.id
_entity.type
_entity.pdbx_description
1 polymer ?
#
loop_
_entity_poly.entity_id
_entity_poly.type
_entity_poly.pdbx_seq_one_letter_code
_entity_poly.pdbx_strand_id
1 'polypeptide(L)'
;MLDKKKVRLDKKEVKNLFVAGYIASEIADILKAKVDTVKKCIDRNFKIEEVLSIHKEKRRIKKDIKRVISNTSNRYMGTEQLIKYNRSSFNMNKNGVLVYNNDHGLAPVDLPQRFKPVLG
;
A
#
# COMPACT_ATOMS: atom_id res chain seq x y z
N MET A 1 -10.22 15.10 30.37
CA MET A 1 -11.04 14.40 29.37
C MET A 1 -10.78 15.08 28.03
N LEU A 2 -10.10 14.44 27.08
CA LEU A 2 -9.87 15.03 25.76
C LEU A 2 -11.13 14.87 24.91
N ASP A 3 -11.75 15.99 24.56
CA ASP A 3 -12.89 16.05 23.64
C ASP A 3 -12.62 15.24 22.38
N LYS A 4 -13.41 14.20 22.15
CA LYS A 4 -13.48 13.51 20.87
C LYS A 4 -14.13 14.46 19.87
N LYS A 5 -13.33 15.40 19.34
CA LYS A 5 -13.71 16.24 18.20
C LYS A 5 -14.19 15.29 17.10
N LYS A 6 -15.47 15.38 16.75
CA LYS A 6 -16.12 14.53 15.74
C LYS A 6 -15.52 14.91 14.39
N VAL A 7 -14.36 14.31 14.03
CA VAL A 7 -13.71 14.53 12.74
C VAL A 7 -14.67 14.02 11.67
N ARG A 8 -15.33 14.95 10.99
CA ARG A 8 -16.22 14.65 9.89
C ARG A 8 -15.34 14.27 8.70
N LEU A 9 -15.50 13.04 8.23
CA LEU A 9 -14.80 12.55 7.03
C LEU A 9 -15.12 13.45 5.83
N ASP A 10 -14.11 14.01 5.19
CA ASP A 10 -14.29 14.80 3.98
C ASP A 10 -14.61 13.88 2.79
N LYS A 11 -15.82 14.02 2.26
CA LYS A 11 -16.28 13.22 1.12
C LYS A 11 -15.47 13.49 -0.15
N LYS A 12 -15.03 14.73 -0.37
CA LYS A 12 -14.28 15.11 -1.57
C LYS A 12 -12.91 14.45 -1.57
N GLU A 13 -12.22 14.44 -0.44
CA GLU A 13 -10.93 13.74 -0.31
C GLU A 13 -11.07 12.24 -0.52
N VAL A 14 -12.09 11.61 0.07
CA VAL A 14 -12.38 10.18 -0.17
C VAL A 14 -12.63 9.91 -1.64
N LYS A 15 -13.39 10.77 -2.34
CA LYS A 15 -13.66 10.63 -3.77
C LYS A 15 -12.37 10.72 -4.59
N ASN A 16 -11.54 11.73 -4.32
CA ASN A 16 -10.29 11.94 -5.05
C ASN A 16 -9.35 10.74 -4.92
N LEU A 17 -9.18 10.22 -3.70
CA LEU A 17 -8.38 9.03 -3.47
C LEU A 17 -9.01 7.78 -4.09
N PHE A 18 -10.33 7.60 -3.99
CA PHE A 18 -11.00 6.45 -4.58
C PHE A 18 -10.85 6.43 -6.10
N VAL A 19 -11.06 7.56 -6.78
CA VAL A 19 -10.89 7.70 -8.23
C VAL A 19 -9.42 7.53 -8.63
N ALA A 20 -8.46 7.87 -7.77
CA ALA A 20 -7.04 7.58 -7.98
C ALA A 20 -6.67 6.09 -7.83
N GLY A 21 -7.62 5.21 -7.53
CA GLY A 21 -7.42 3.76 -7.46
C GLY A 21 -7.10 3.22 -6.06
N TYR A 22 -7.20 4.04 -5.00
CA TYR A 22 -6.97 3.60 -3.63
C TYR A 22 -8.17 2.83 -3.06
N ILE A 23 -7.90 1.80 -2.26
CA ILE A 23 -8.96 1.02 -1.57
C ILE A 23 -9.34 1.64 -0.22
N ALA A 24 -10.50 1.26 0.31
CA ALA A 24 -11.01 1.82 1.55
C ALA A 24 -10.05 1.74 2.75
N SER A 25 -9.23 0.69 2.85
CA SER A 25 -8.20 0.59 3.91
C SER A 25 -7.06 1.56 3.69
N GLU A 26 -6.53 1.67 2.46
CA GLU A 26 -5.47 2.64 2.13
C GLU A 26 -5.96 4.09 2.35
N ILE A 27 -7.19 4.39 1.93
CA ILE A 27 -7.81 5.70 2.15
C ILE A 27 -7.96 5.99 3.65
N ALA A 28 -8.37 5.00 4.43
CA ALA A 28 -8.47 5.13 5.88
C ALA A 28 -7.11 5.41 6.54
N ASP A 29 -6.05 4.75 6.08
CA ASP A 29 -4.68 4.96 6.57
C ASP A 29 -4.14 6.36 6.21
N ILE A 30 -4.47 6.86 5.01
CA ILE A 30 -4.12 8.21 4.53
C ILE A 30 -4.88 9.27 5.34
N LEU A 31 -6.19 9.13 5.48
CA LEU A 31 -7.07 10.10 6.14
C LEU A 31 -7.13 9.94 7.67
N LYS A 32 -6.35 9.00 8.23
CA LYS A 32 -6.37 8.63 9.67
C LYS A 32 -7.81 8.40 10.18
N ALA A 33 -8.61 7.72 9.37
CA ALA A 33 -10.02 7.45 9.62
C ALA A 33 -10.27 5.95 9.87
N LYS A 34 -11.46 5.61 10.40
CA LYS A 34 -11.87 4.20 10.51
C LYS A 34 -12.23 3.66 9.13
N VAL A 35 -11.71 2.47 8.81
CA VAL A 35 -11.98 1.76 7.54
C VAL A 35 -13.48 1.63 7.27
N ASP A 36 -14.28 1.25 8.27
CA ASP A 36 -15.73 1.10 8.12
C ASP A 36 -16.44 2.41 7.80
N THR A 37 -15.94 3.53 8.32
CA THR A 37 -16.48 4.86 7.99
C THR A 37 -16.21 5.21 6.53
N VAL A 38 -15.00 4.92 6.04
CA VAL A 38 -14.63 5.12 4.64
C VAL A 38 -15.45 4.21 3.71
N LYS A 39 -15.59 2.92 4.04
CA LYS A 39 -16.45 1.97 3.30
C LYS A 39 -17.87 2.49 3.16
N LYS A 40 -18.51 2.86 4.28
CA LYS A 40 -19.87 3.44 4.27
C LYS A 40 -19.95 4.73 3.45
N CYS A 41 -18.89 5.55 3.43
CA CYS A 41 -18.85 6.74 2.58
C CYS A 41 -18.82 6.37 1.10
N ILE A 42 -17.96 5.43 0.70
CA ILE A 42 -17.87 4.96 -0.69
C ILE A 42 -19.19 4.34 -1.12
N ASP A 43 -19.75 3.44 -0.31
CA ASP A 43 -20.98 2.72 -0.61
C ASP A 43 -22.17 3.64 -0.86
N ARG A 44 -22.30 4.71 -0.06
CA ARG A 44 -23.42 5.64 -0.14
C ARG A 44 -23.30 6.70 -1.24
N ASN A 45 -22.07 7.05 -1.66
CA ASN A 45 -21.86 8.24 -2.50
C ASN A 45 -21.16 7.93 -3.83
N PHE A 46 -20.37 6.86 -3.93
CA PHE A 46 -19.41 6.64 -5.03
C PHE A 46 -19.59 5.30 -5.76
N LYS A 47 -20.61 4.51 -5.41
CA LYS A 47 -21.01 3.29 -6.14
C LYS A 47 -21.83 3.58 -7.40
N ILE A 48 -21.42 4.60 -8.16
CA ILE A 48 -21.95 4.87 -9.49
C ILE A 48 -20.99 4.29 -10.54
N GLU A 49 -21.55 3.78 -11.64
CA GLU A 49 -20.81 2.98 -12.62
C GLU A 49 -19.57 3.70 -13.18
N GLU A 50 -19.71 4.98 -13.52
CA GLU A 50 -18.62 5.83 -14.01
C GLU A 50 -17.43 5.87 -13.03
N VAL A 51 -17.69 6.15 -11.75
CA VAL A 51 -16.65 6.24 -10.71
C VAL A 51 -16.00 4.88 -10.46
N LEU A 52 -16.79 3.80 -10.48
CA LEU A 52 -16.29 2.45 -10.32
C LEU A 52 -15.39 2.02 -11.49
N SER A 53 -15.75 2.41 -12.72
CA SER A 53 -14.95 2.15 -13.91
C SER A 53 -13.58 2.82 -13.81
N ILE A 54 -13.54 4.11 -13.48
CA ILE A 54 -12.29 4.87 -13.31
C ILE A 54 -11.42 4.25 -12.19
N HIS A 55 -12.03 3.91 -11.05
CA HIS A 55 -11.31 3.26 -9.95
C HIS A 55 -10.66 1.94 -10.40
N LYS A 56 -11.41 1.09 -11.11
CA LYS A 56 -10.92 -0.20 -11.62
C LYS A 56 -9.75 -0.01 -12.58
N GLU A 57 -9.86 0.93 -13.52
CA GLU A 57 -8.81 1.23 -14.48
C GLU A 57 -7.54 1.72 -13.79
N LYS A 58 -7.64 2.72 -12.91
CA LYS A 58 -6.48 3.26 -12.18
C LYS A 58 -5.82 2.20 -11.30
N ARG A 59 -6.62 1.32 -10.70
CA ARG A 59 -6.09 0.19 -9.93
C ARG A 59 -5.34 -0.82 -10.82
N ARG A 60 -5.85 -1.10 -12.01
CA ARG A 60 -5.17 -1.96 -12.99
C ARG A 60 -3.83 -1.36 -13.40
N ILE A 61 -3.82 -0.09 -13.79
CA ILE A 61 -2.59 0.64 -14.16
C ILE A 61 -1.56 0.60 -13.02
N LYS A 62 -1.98 0.87 -11.77
CA LYS A 62 -1.08 0.83 -10.61
C LYS A 62 -0.46 -0.56 -10.40
N LYS A 63 -1.24 -1.63 -10.59
CA LYS A 63 -0.74 -3.01 -10.52
C LYS A 63 0.23 -3.32 -11.66
N ASP A 64 -0.07 -2.86 -12.87
CA ASP A 64 0.77 -3.10 -14.05
C ASP A 64 2.10 -2.36 -13.92
N ILE A 65 2.10 -1.09 -13.48
CA ILE A 65 3.31 -0.32 -13.16
C ILE A 65 4.17 -1.08 -12.15
N LYS A 66 3.58 -1.53 -11.02
CA LYS A 66 4.31 -2.28 -10.00
C LYS A 66 4.93 -3.56 -10.58
N ARG A 67 4.17 -4.30 -11.40
CA ARG A 67 4.66 -5.52 -12.05
C ARG A 67 5.83 -5.23 -12.99
N VAL A 68 5.71 -4.21 -13.83
CA VAL A 68 6.77 -3.82 -14.78
C VAL A 68 8.03 -3.42 -14.03
N ILE A 69 7.92 -2.60 -12.98
CA ILE A 69 9.06 -2.21 -12.15
C ILE A 69 9.73 -3.46 -11.54
N SER A 70 8.96 -4.34 -10.88
CA SER A 70 9.51 -5.55 -10.28
C SER A 70 10.16 -6.48 -11.30
N ASN A 71 9.58 -6.63 -12.49
CA ASN A 71 10.15 -7.44 -13.56
C ASN A 71 11.46 -6.84 -14.08
N THR A 72 11.50 -5.52 -14.27
CA THR A 72 12.71 -4.81 -14.72
C THR A 72 13.82 -4.92 -13.68
N SER A 73 13.54 -4.64 -12.40
CA SER A 73 14.54 -4.77 -11.33
C SER A 73 15.10 -6.20 -11.24
N ASN A 74 14.23 -7.22 -11.28
CA ASN A 74 14.67 -8.62 -11.22
C ASN A 74 15.47 -9.09 -12.43
N ARG A 75 15.38 -8.42 -13.59
CA ARG A 75 16.23 -8.73 -14.76
C ARG A 75 17.70 -8.38 -14.52
N TYR A 76 17.97 -7.32 -13.77
CA TYR A 76 19.34 -6.86 -13.53
C TYR A 76 19.91 -7.42 -12.22
N MET A 77 19.12 -7.44 -11.15
CA MET A 77 19.52 -7.99 -9.85
C MET A 77 18.36 -8.77 -9.24
N GLY A 78 18.57 -10.05 -9.01
CA GLY A 78 17.59 -10.89 -8.34
C GLY A 78 17.29 -10.39 -6.93
N THR A 79 16.03 -10.51 -6.49
CA THR A 79 15.56 -10.05 -5.17
C THR A 79 16.44 -10.56 -4.02
N GLU A 80 16.93 -11.79 -4.07
CA GLU A 80 17.82 -12.36 -3.04
C GLU A 80 19.17 -11.63 -2.96
N GLN A 81 19.79 -11.34 -4.11
CA GLN A 81 21.05 -10.58 -4.15
C GLN A 81 20.83 -9.16 -3.66
N LEU A 82 19.73 -8.52 -4.07
CA LEU A 82 19.36 -7.19 -3.61
C LEU A 82 19.25 -7.14 -2.07
N ILE A 83 18.61 -8.13 -1.46
CA ILE A 83 18.52 -8.24 0.00
C ILE A 83 19.89 -8.52 0.63
N LYS A 84 20.71 -9.37 0.01
CA LYS A 84 22.06 -9.67 0.51
C LYS A 84 22.92 -8.40 0.59
N TYR A 85 22.87 -7.55 -0.43
CA TYR A 85 23.57 -6.25 -0.43
C TYR A 85 22.96 -5.25 0.55
N ASN A 86 21.66 -5.32 0.82
CA ASN A 86 20.94 -4.42 1.73
C ASN A 86 20.58 -5.08 3.08
N ARG A 87 21.36 -6.08 3.54
CA ARG A 87 20.98 -6.94 4.66
C ARG A 87 20.76 -6.18 5.97
N SER A 88 21.49 -5.09 6.18
CA SER A 88 21.39 -4.21 7.35
C SER A 88 20.03 -3.54 7.48
N SER A 89 19.29 -3.39 6.38
CA SER A 89 17.97 -2.76 6.36
C SER A 89 16.85 -3.70 6.85
N PHE A 90 17.16 -4.94 7.22
CA PHE A 90 16.18 -5.98 7.56
C PHE A 90 16.38 -6.57 8.95
N ASN A 91 15.28 -6.79 9.65
CA ASN A 91 15.21 -7.58 10.88
C ASN A 91 14.66 -8.97 10.59
N MET A 92 15.22 -10.01 11.20
CA MET A 92 14.67 -11.36 11.10
C MET A 92 13.63 -11.58 12.19
N ASN A 93 12.42 -11.99 11.81
CA ASN A 93 11.40 -12.33 12.78
C ASN A 93 11.58 -13.77 13.31
N LYS A 94 10.80 -14.14 14.32
CA LYS A 94 10.82 -15.49 14.94
C LYS A 94 10.56 -16.63 13.96
N ASN A 95 9.96 -16.36 12.81
CA ASN A 95 9.61 -17.34 11.78
C ASN A 95 10.68 -17.42 10.66
N GLY A 96 11.85 -16.79 10.85
CA GLY A 96 12.92 -16.75 9.85
C GLY A 96 12.61 -15.88 8.64
N VAL A 97 11.62 -14.99 8.71
CA VAL A 97 11.27 -14.06 7.63
C VAL A 97 12.00 -12.73 7.87
N LEU A 98 12.71 -12.25 6.85
CA LEU A 98 13.30 -10.92 6.82
C LEU A 98 12.20 -9.89 6.61
N VAL A 99 12.14 -8.90 7.49
CA VAL A 99 11.18 -7.80 7.47
C VAL A 99 11.96 -6.49 7.44
N TYR A 100 11.62 -5.61 6.50
CA TYR A 100 12.28 -4.31 6.39
C TYR A 100 12.10 -3.49 7.67
N ASN A 101 13.18 -2.88 8.14
CA ASN A 101 13.15 -2.05 9.33
C ASN A 101 12.70 -0.62 8.99
N ASN A 102 11.46 -0.29 9.35
CA ASN A 102 10.87 1.02 9.10
C ASN A 102 11.53 2.16 9.89
N ASP A 103 12.38 1.87 10.88
CA ASP A 103 13.18 2.89 11.57
C ASP A 103 14.20 3.57 10.63
N HIS A 104 14.58 2.88 9.54
CA HIS A 104 15.43 3.45 8.48
C HIS A 104 14.63 4.25 7.44
N GLY A 105 13.36 4.57 7.73
CA GLY A 105 12.47 5.29 6.84
C GLY A 105 11.63 4.37 5.95
N LEU A 106 11.08 4.93 4.87
CA LEU A 106 10.23 4.18 3.93
C LEU A 106 11.10 3.28 3.04
N ALA A 107 10.71 2.02 2.93
CA ALA A 107 11.35 1.08 2.02
C ALA A 107 11.28 1.59 0.56
N PRO A 108 12.40 1.56 -0.18
CA PRO A 108 12.42 1.78 -1.62
C PRO A 108 11.46 0.83 -2.36
N VAL A 109 10.94 1.27 -3.50
CA VAL A 109 9.89 0.55 -4.26
C VAL A 109 10.35 -0.84 -4.74
N ASP A 110 11.63 -0.97 -5.02
CA ASP A 110 12.32 -2.16 -5.49
C ASP A 110 12.75 -3.10 -4.35
N LEU A 111 12.86 -2.61 -3.11
CA LEU A 111 13.14 -3.43 -1.94
C LEU A 111 11.86 -4.10 -1.41
N PRO A 112 11.87 -5.43 -1.20
CA PRO A 112 10.71 -6.11 -0.65
C PRO A 112 10.54 -5.77 0.83
N GLN A 113 9.30 -5.61 1.28
CA GLN A 113 9.02 -5.37 2.70
C GLN A 113 9.15 -6.64 3.55
N ARG A 114 8.95 -7.81 2.93
CA ARG A 114 9.08 -9.12 3.56
C ARG A 114 9.71 -10.10 2.56
N PHE A 115 10.66 -10.89 3.04
CA PHE A 115 11.29 -11.95 2.25
C PHE A 115 11.54 -13.18 3.11
N LYS A 116 11.11 -14.34 2.64
CA LYS A 116 11.42 -15.61 3.27
C LYS A 116 12.58 -16.24 2.50
N PRO A 117 13.80 -16.27 3.05
CA PRO A 117 14.90 -16.98 2.40
C PRO A 117 14.55 -18.47 2.28
N VAL A 118 14.88 -19.05 1.14
CA VAL A 118 14.81 -20.50 0.97
C VAL A 118 16.07 -21.06 1.63
N LEU A 119 15.91 -21.81 2.71
CA LEU A 119 17.03 -22.56 3.28
C LEU A 119 17.34 -23.69 2.30
N GLY A 120 18.48 -23.59 1.63
CA GLY A 120 19.11 -24.67 0.87
C GLY A 120 19.85 -25.63 1.79
#